data_AF-A0A172YXX3-F1
#
_entry.id   AF-A0A172YXX3-F1
#
_cell.length_a   1.000
_cell.length_b   1.000
_cell.length_c   1.000
_cell.angle_alpha   90.00
_cell.angle_beta   90.00
_cell.angle_gamma   90.00
#
_symmetry.space_group_name_H-M   'P 1'
#
loop_
_entity.id
_entity.type
_entity.pdbx_description
1 polymer ?
#
loop_
_entity_poly.entity_id
_entity_poly.type
_entity_poly.pdbx_seq_one_letter_code
_entity_poly.pdbx_strand_id
1 'polypeptide(L)'
;MARSIINLGVAPTGQGGDTFRTASQKNNDNSAELYARQALLGTASNATLTVGISDITSGRVLKVGDYGFGVMPVFNDYGLDVLTSFGYCYINNGYNAPTGHRFGWLFSLPVSDGYTIQEFRSQTDGSLHTRAKLSGTWQAWRMTYNTGNTTRAADGTLKAI
;
A
#
# COMPACT_ATOMS: atom_id res chain seq x y z
N MET A 1 9.70 14.91 -26.04
CA MET A 1 10.76 15.77 -26.63
C MET A 1 11.19 15.13 -27.93
N ALA A 2 11.37 15.93 -28.98
CA ALA A 2 11.82 15.42 -30.27
C ALA A 2 13.27 14.90 -30.15
N ARG A 3 13.53 13.68 -30.64
CA ARG A 3 14.89 13.14 -30.71
C ARG A 3 15.70 13.99 -31.68
N SER A 4 16.85 14.49 -31.25
CA SER A 4 17.85 15.00 -32.19
C SER A 4 18.62 13.79 -32.73
N ILE A 5 18.42 13.46 -34.01
CA ILE A 5 19.20 12.41 -34.67
C ILE A 5 20.61 12.97 -34.88
N ILE A 6 21.61 12.35 -34.25
CA ILE A 6 23.01 12.69 -34.48
C ILE A 6 23.37 12.16 -35.87
N ASN A 7 23.35 13.03 -36.87
CA ASN A 7 24.00 12.74 -38.14
C ASN A 7 25.51 12.77 -37.91
N LEU A 8 26.08 11.59 -37.66
CA LEU A 8 27.52 11.37 -37.74
C LEU A 8 27.88 11.49 -39.22
N GLY A 9 28.18 12.71 -39.67
CA GLY A 9 28.70 12.94 -41.01
C GLY A 9 29.95 12.10 -41.27
N VAL A 10 30.35 12.01 -42.55
CA VAL A 10 31.56 11.29 -42.95
C VAL A 10 32.77 11.87 -42.20
N ALA A 11 33.63 11.01 -41.66
CA ALA A 11 34.80 11.40 -40.87
C ALA A 11 35.64 12.45 -41.64
N PRO A 12 35.98 13.61 -41.05
CA PRO A 12 36.65 14.68 -41.79
C PRO A 12 38.08 14.26 -42.18
N THR A 13 38.43 14.39 -43.46
CA THR A 13 39.77 14.08 -44.00
C THR A 13 40.78 15.21 -43.84
N GLY A 14 40.46 16.21 -43.03
CA GLY A 14 41.31 17.36 -42.76
C GLY A 14 40.55 18.67 -42.93
N GLN A 15 40.78 19.60 -42.00
CA GLN A 15 40.53 21.05 -42.13
C GLN A 15 39.17 21.45 -42.74
N GLY A 16 38.14 21.56 -41.90
CA GLY A 16 36.93 22.36 -42.19
C GLY A 16 35.62 21.56 -42.30
N GLY A 17 34.83 21.56 -41.22
CA GLY A 17 33.43 21.12 -41.28
C GLY A 17 32.69 21.17 -39.94
N ASP A 18 33.31 20.65 -38.88
CA ASP A 18 32.91 20.91 -37.49
C ASP A 18 34.22 20.77 -36.68
N THR A 19 34.71 21.84 -36.05
CA THR A 19 35.94 21.75 -35.24
C THR A 19 35.69 20.70 -34.15
N PHE A 20 36.64 19.82 -33.79
CA PHE A 20 36.44 18.83 -32.70
C PHE A 20 35.83 19.41 -31.40
N ARG A 21 35.96 20.73 -31.21
CA ARG A 21 35.29 21.53 -30.17
C ARG A 21 33.76 21.50 -30.21
N THR A 22 33.08 21.46 -31.35
CA THR A 22 31.62 21.60 -31.42
C THR A 22 30.89 20.31 -31.07
N ALA A 23 31.42 19.14 -31.45
CA ALA A 23 30.88 17.85 -31.00
C ALA A 23 31.06 17.68 -29.48
N SER A 24 32.25 18.00 -28.96
CA SER A 24 32.53 17.98 -27.53
C SER A 24 31.69 19.02 -26.75
N GLN A 25 31.49 20.22 -27.31
CA GLN A 25 30.62 21.25 -26.73
C GLN A 25 29.16 20.76 -26.66
N LYS A 26 28.62 20.20 -27.73
CA LYS A 26 27.27 19.63 -27.76
C LYS A 26 27.09 18.51 -26.73
N ASN A 27 28.09 17.66 -26.54
CA ASN A 27 28.05 16.62 -25.49
C ASN A 27 28.03 17.23 -24.08
N ASN A 28 28.79 18.31 -23.86
CA ASN A 28 28.80 19.03 -22.59
C ASN A 28 27.44 19.71 -22.32
N ASP A 29 26.88 20.38 -23.33
CA ASP A 29 25.57 21.04 -23.24
C ASP A 29 24.45 20.03 -22.96
N ASN A 30 24.44 18.89 -23.66
CA ASN A 30 23.51 17.79 -23.39
C ASN A 30 23.63 17.24 -21.96
N SER A 31 24.87 17.11 -21.45
CA SER A 31 25.12 16.65 -20.08
C SER A 31 24.62 17.66 -19.05
N ALA A 32 24.84 18.96 -19.28
CA ALA A 32 24.33 20.03 -18.42
C ALA A 32 22.80 20.02 -18.36
N GLU A 33 22.11 19.83 -19.49
CA GLU A 33 20.65 19.70 -19.53
C GLU A 33 20.13 18.49 -18.74
N LEU A 34 20.80 17.34 -18.84
CA LEU A 34 20.45 16.14 -18.08
C LEU A 34 20.60 16.37 -16.58
N TYR A 35 21.69 16.98 -16.13
CA TYR A 35 21.88 17.30 -14.72
C TYR A 35 20.86 18.32 -14.21
N ALA A 36 20.54 19.34 -15.03
CA ALA A 36 19.49 20.30 -14.69
C ALA A 36 18.13 19.61 -14.52
N ARG A 37 17.77 18.65 -15.39
CA ARG A 37 16.53 17.86 -15.25
C ARG A 37 16.56 16.95 -14.03
N GLN A 38 17.67 16.28 -13.77
CA GLN A 38 17.82 15.41 -12.60
C GLN A 38 17.65 16.20 -11.30
N ALA A 39 18.16 17.43 -11.23
CA ALA A 39 18.02 18.31 -10.08
C ALA A 39 16.56 18.79 -9.84
N LEU A 40 15.71 18.73 -10.88
CA LEU A 40 14.29 19.06 -10.77
C LEU A 40 13.42 17.87 -10.36
N LEU A 41 13.97 16.64 -10.33
CA LEU A 41 13.23 15.49 -9.84
C LEU A 41 13.04 15.59 -8.32
N GLY A 42 11.83 15.29 -7.85
CA GLY A 42 11.57 15.15 -6.42
C GLY A 42 12.31 13.96 -5.81
N THR A 43 12.50 13.95 -4.50
CA THR A 43 13.20 12.87 -3.78
C THR A 43 12.58 11.48 -4.00
N ALA A 44 11.27 11.41 -4.26
CA ALA A 44 10.57 10.17 -4.57
C ALA A 44 11.04 9.49 -5.86
N SER A 45 11.60 10.22 -6.84
CA SER A 45 12.02 9.63 -8.12
C SER A 45 13.21 8.69 -8.00
N ASN A 46 13.99 8.81 -6.92
CA ASN A 46 15.18 7.99 -6.66
C ASN A 46 14.94 6.99 -5.51
N ALA A 47 13.76 7.00 -4.89
CA ALA A 47 13.42 6.14 -3.79
C ALA A 47 12.83 4.80 -4.28
N THR A 48 13.11 3.74 -3.54
CA THR A 48 12.58 2.40 -3.84
C THR A 48 11.07 2.39 -3.61
N LEU A 49 10.31 1.85 -4.57
CA LEU A 49 8.88 1.60 -4.38
C LEU A 49 8.68 0.45 -3.40
N THR A 50 7.53 0.45 -2.73
CA THR A 50 7.08 -0.72 -1.96
C THR A 50 7.04 -1.98 -2.84
N VAL A 51 7.42 -3.14 -2.28
CA VAL A 51 7.55 -4.42 -3.02
C VAL A 51 6.26 -5.27 -2.92
N GLY A 52 5.38 -4.97 -1.97
CA GLY A 52 4.10 -5.64 -1.81
C GLY A 52 3.12 -4.89 -0.92
N ILE A 53 1.91 -5.42 -0.80
CA ILE A 53 0.76 -4.78 -0.15
C ILE A 53 0.91 -4.55 1.37
N SER A 54 1.96 -5.09 1.96
CA SER A 54 2.24 -5.07 3.40
C SER A 54 3.69 -4.66 3.72
N ASP A 55 4.34 -3.93 2.81
CA ASP A 55 5.76 -3.60 2.91
C ASP A 55 6.07 -2.48 3.91
N ILE A 56 6.51 -2.87 5.11
CA ILE A 56 6.81 -1.96 6.23
C ILE A 56 8.19 -1.28 6.17
N THR A 57 8.92 -1.38 5.06
CA THR A 57 10.27 -0.81 4.96
C THR A 57 10.20 0.73 4.93
N SER A 58 10.72 1.37 5.98
CA SER A 58 10.78 2.82 6.08
C SER A 58 11.57 3.45 4.92
N GLY A 59 11.10 4.59 4.42
CA GLY A 59 11.73 5.34 3.34
C GLY A 59 11.34 4.91 1.91
N ARG A 60 10.51 3.88 1.76
CA ARG A 60 9.95 3.50 0.45
C ARG A 60 8.80 4.41 0.02
N VAL A 61 8.63 4.57 -1.29
CA VAL A 61 7.48 5.27 -1.88
C VAL A 61 6.30 4.31 -1.96
N LEU A 62 5.16 4.73 -1.43
CA LEU A 62 3.92 3.97 -1.43
C LEU A 62 3.29 3.89 -2.83
N LYS A 63 2.98 2.68 -3.30
CA LYS A 63 2.17 2.47 -4.51
C LYS A 63 0.68 2.44 -4.17
N VAL A 64 -0.17 2.83 -5.12
CA VAL A 64 -1.62 2.62 -5.00
C VAL A 64 -1.93 1.13 -4.85
N GLY A 65 -2.82 0.80 -3.92
CA GLY A 65 -3.24 -0.55 -3.56
C GLY A 65 -2.54 -1.11 -2.33
N ASP A 66 -1.34 -0.63 -2.00
CA ASP A 66 -0.62 -1.09 -0.82
C ASP A 66 -1.34 -0.62 0.45
N TYR A 67 -1.39 -1.50 1.45
CA TYR A 67 -2.15 -1.33 2.69
C TYR A 67 -3.66 -1.06 2.52
N GLY A 68 -4.22 -1.26 1.33
CA GLY A 68 -5.63 -0.97 1.05
C GLY A 68 -5.92 0.46 0.61
N PHE A 69 -4.90 1.27 0.34
CA PHE A 69 -5.11 2.65 -0.11
C PHE A 69 -5.38 2.72 -1.61
N GLY A 70 -6.52 3.29 -2.00
CA GLY A 70 -6.93 3.52 -3.40
C GLY A 70 -7.52 2.29 -4.08
N VAL A 71 -6.94 1.10 -3.90
CA VAL A 71 -7.53 -0.18 -4.32
C VAL A 71 -7.44 -1.15 -3.14
N MET A 72 -8.54 -1.83 -2.85
CA MET A 72 -8.62 -2.75 -1.71
C MET A 72 -8.16 -4.16 -2.10
N PRO A 73 -7.14 -4.73 -1.43
CA PRO A 73 -6.79 -6.13 -1.56
C PRO A 73 -7.96 -7.04 -1.20
N VAL A 74 -8.11 -8.13 -1.95
CA VAL A 74 -9.08 -9.19 -1.69
C VAL A 74 -8.33 -10.48 -1.37
N PHE A 75 -8.57 -11.04 -0.19
CA PHE A 75 -8.05 -12.33 0.23
C PHE A 75 -9.15 -13.39 0.13
N ASN A 76 -8.91 -14.44 -0.65
CA ASN A 76 -9.83 -15.56 -0.82
C ASN A 76 -9.35 -16.76 0.00
N ASP A 77 -10.24 -17.39 0.75
CA ASP A 77 -9.96 -18.61 1.51
C ASP A 77 -8.72 -18.45 2.40
N TYR A 78 -8.71 -17.39 3.21
CA TYR A 78 -7.51 -16.96 3.93
C TYR A 78 -7.70 -16.91 5.45
N GLY A 79 -6.66 -17.26 6.21
CA GLY A 79 -6.68 -17.19 7.66
C GLY A 79 -6.42 -15.78 8.17
N LEU A 80 -7.30 -15.25 9.02
CA LEU A 80 -7.16 -13.87 9.50
C LEU A 80 -6.01 -13.72 10.50
N ASP A 81 -5.54 -14.81 11.10
CA ASP A 81 -4.49 -14.79 12.13
C ASP A 81 -3.10 -14.38 11.62
N VAL A 82 -2.87 -14.56 10.31
CA VAL A 82 -1.61 -14.21 9.64
C VAL A 82 -1.65 -12.81 9.02
N LEU A 83 -2.82 -12.16 8.98
CA LEU A 83 -2.98 -10.79 8.49
C LEU A 83 -2.59 -9.78 9.58
N THR A 84 -1.32 -9.80 9.97
CA THR A 84 -0.73 -8.95 11.02
C THR A 84 0.03 -7.76 10.47
N SER A 85 -0.08 -7.50 9.17
CA SER A 85 0.43 -6.25 8.58
C SER A 85 -0.63 -5.17 8.69
N PHE A 86 -0.20 -3.92 8.85
CA PHE A 86 -1.11 -2.78 8.87
C PHE A 86 -1.95 -2.76 7.59
N GLY A 87 -3.16 -2.21 7.65
CA GLY A 87 -3.93 -1.89 6.44
C GLY A 87 -5.29 -2.57 6.34
N TYR A 88 -6.01 -2.16 5.29
CA TYR A 88 -7.41 -2.51 5.06
C TYR A 88 -7.54 -3.50 3.90
N CYS A 89 -8.36 -4.53 4.08
CA CYS A 89 -8.60 -5.52 3.03
C CYS A 89 -10.02 -6.07 3.10
N TYR A 90 -10.44 -6.67 2.00
CA TYR A 90 -11.66 -7.46 1.93
C TYR A 90 -11.32 -8.95 2.05
N ILE A 91 -12.11 -9.65 2.85
CA ILE A 91 -12.00 -11.08 3.11
C ILE A 91 -13.16 -11.78 2.42
N ASN A 92 -12.82 -12.69 1.52
CA ASN A 92 -13.73 -13.62 0.89
C ASN A 92 -13.51 -15.02 1.47
N ASN A 93 -14.47 -15.52 2.26
CA ASN A 93 -14.42 -16.83 2.90
C ASN A 93 -13.26 -17.03 3.92
N GLY A 94 -13.11 -16.12 4.87
CA GLY A 94 -12.04 -16.15 5.88
C GLY A 94 -12.11 -17.33 6.86
N TYR A 95 -10.95 -17.78 7.33
CA TYR A 95 -10.77 -18.68 8.48
C TYR A 95 -10.38 -17.89 9.73
N ASN A 96 -10.74 -18.39 10.91
CA ASN A 96 -10.56 -17.68 12.19
C ASN A 96 -11.20 -16.28 12.19
N ALA A 97 -12.22 -16.08 11.34
CA ALA A 97 -13.08 -14.90 11.34
C ALA A 97 -14.11 -14.99 12.48
N PRO A 98 -14.87 -13.92 12.77
CA PRO A 98 -15.93 -14.00 13.76
C PRO A 98 -16.90 -15.14 13.44
N THR A 99 -17.37 -15.84 14.47
CA THR A 99 -18.26 -17.00 14.32
C THR A 99 -19.47 -16.65 13.48
N GLY A 100 -19.72 -17.41 12.41
CA GLY A 100 -20.82 -17.18 11.47
C GLY A 100 -20.57 -16.11 10.39
N HIS A 101 -19.44 -15.39 10.44
CA HIS A 101 -19.17 -14.23 9.58
C HIS A 101 -17.84 -14.42 8.82
N ARG A 102 -17.91 -15.07 7.65
CA ARG A 102 -16.73 -15.39 6.84
C ARG A 102 -16.42 -14.38 5.73
N PHE A 103 -17.29 -13.40 5.51
CA PHE A 103 -17.18 -12.41 4.45
C PHE A 103 -17.28 -11.00 5.02
N GLY A 104 -16.36 -10.11 4.66
CA GLY A 104 -16.36 -8.77 5.23
C GLY A 104 -15.04 -8.03 5.05
N TRP A 105 -14.96 -6.85 5.63
CA TRP A 105 -13.79 -5.98 5.58
C TRP A 105 -13.00 -6.08 6.87
N LEU A 106 -11.69 -6.26 6.76
CA LEU A 106 -10.76 -6.34 7.87
C LEU A 106 -9.84 -5.12 7.87
N PHE A 107 -9.76 -4.45 9.01
CA PHE A 107 -8.68 -3.51 9.32
C PHE A 107 -7.72 -4.15 10.31
N SER A 108 -6.44 -4.20 9.97
CA SER A 108 -5.40 -4.73 10.86
C SER A 108 -4.49 -3.60 11.35
N LEU A 109 -4.25 -3.60 12.66
CA LEU A 109 -3.58 -2.54 13.42
C LEU A 109 -2.47 -3.16 14.28
N PRO A 110 -1.34 -3.57 13.69
CA PRO A 110 -0.21 -4.12 14.43
C PRO A 110 0.63 -3.02 15.09
N VAL A 111 1.20 -3.34 16.25
CA VAL A 111 2.31 -2.59 16.86
C VAL A 111 3.59 -3.42 16.84
N SER A 112 3.47 -4.75 16.93
CA SER A 112 4.56 -5.71 16.75
C SER A 112 4.00 -7.10 16.45
N ASP A 113 4.86 -8.08 16.20
CA ASP A 113 4.44 -9.47 15.92
C ASP A 113 3.61 -10.09 17.05
N GLY A 114 3.80 -9.63 18.29
CA GLY A 114 3.06 -10.09 19.46
C GLY A 114 1.75 -9.34 19.71
N TYR A 115 1.56 -8.17 19.12
CA TYR A 115 0.50 -7.23 19.45
C TYR A 115 -0.16 -6.66 18.19
N THR A 116 -1.42 -7.02 17.96
CA THR A 116 -2.19 -6.59 16.80
C THR A 116 -3.66 -6.49 17.18
N ILE A 117 -4.32 -5.40 16.80
CA ILE A 117 -5.78 -5.32 16.84
C ILE A 117 -6.31 -5.60 15.45
N GLN A 118 -7.41 -6.35 15.36
CA GLN A 118 -8.16 -6.51 14.14
C GLN A 118 -9.60 -6.08 14.34
N GLU A 119 -10.12 -5.32 13.38
CA GLU A 119 -11.51 -4.92 13.29
C GLU A 119 -12.12 -5.53 12.04
N PHE A 120 -13.23 -6.23 12.18
CA PHE A 120 -13.91 -6.91 11.09
C PHE A 120 -15.34 -6.38 10.97
N ARG A 121 -15.70 -5.86 9.80
CA ARG A 121 -17.07 -5.49 9.46
C ARG A 121 -17.66 -6.55 8.55
N SER A 122 -18.67 -7.26 9.05
CA SER A 122 -19.37 -8.30 8.32
C SER A 122 -20.08 -7.74 7.09
N GLN A 123 -19.99 -8.47 5.96
CA GLN A 123 -20.78 -8.18 4.77
C GLN A 123 -22.24 -8.58 4.95
N THR A 124 -22.51 -9.65 5.72
CA THR A 124 -23.85 -10.25 5.84
C THR A 124 -24.86 -9.29 6.48
N ASP A 125 -24.43 -8.59 7.51
CA ASP A 125 -25.32 -7.83 8.40
C ASP A 125 -24.71 -6.48 8.85
N GLY A 126 -23.50 -6.15 8.41
CA GLY A 126 -22.82 -4.90 8.78
C GLY A 126 -22.27 -4.86 10.21
N SER A 127 -22.37 -5.96 10.96
CA SER A 127 -21.91 -6.03 12.35
C SER A 127 -20.40 -5.80 12.47
N LEU A 128 -20.00 -5.06 13.50
CA LEU A 128 -18.61 -4.78 13.81
C LEU A 128 -18.09 -5.75 14.88
N HIS A 129 -16.95 -6.36 14.60
CA HIS A 129 -16.27 -7.29 15.47
C HIS A 129 -14.84 -6.84 15.69
N THR A 130 -14.31 -7.03 16.90
CA THR A 130 -12.91 -6.74 17.21
C THR A 130 -12.25 -7.90 17.93
N ARG A 131 -10.94 -8.05 17.73
CA ARG A 131 -10.10 -8.94 18.53
C ARG A 131 -8.70 -8.36 18.68
N ALA A 132 -7.96 -8.88 19.65
CA ALA A 132 -6.57 -8.54 19.86
C ALA A 132 -5.69 -9.80 19.85
N LYS A 133 -4.49 -9.68 19.31
CA LYS A 133 -3.36 -10.56 19.58
C LYS A 133 -2.59 -9.95 20.74
N LEU A 134 -2.40 -10.71 21.81
CA LEU A 134 -1.67 -10.29 23.00
C LEU A 134 -0.57 -11.31 23.29
N SER A 135 0.68 -10.86 23.37
CA SER A 135 1.85 -11.73 23.59
C SER A 135 1.91 -12.93 22.65
N GLY A 136 1.54 -12.74 21.38
CA GLY A 136 1.56 -13.80 20.37
C GLY A 136 0.25 -14.62 20.25
N THR A 137 -0.70 -14.46 21.18
CA THR A 137 -1.93 -15.28 21.23
C THR A 137 -3.16 -14.45 20.85
N TRP A 138 -3.93 -14.94 19.88
CA TRP A 138 -5.21 -14.35 19.49
C TRP A 138 -6.27 -14.57 20.57
N GLN A 139 -6.93 -13.48 20.95
CA GLN A 139 -8.13 -13.50 21.78
C GLN A 139 -9.37 -13.74 20.91
N ALA A 140 -10.45 -14.19 21.54
CA ALA A 140 -11.73 -14.37 20.86
C ALA A 140 -12.25 -13.06 20.26
N TRP A 141 -12.94 -13.17 19.12
CA TRP A 141 -13.70 -12.07 18.54
C TRP A 141 -14.83 -11.62 19.46
N ARG A 142 -15.04 -10.31 19.51
CA ARG A 142 -16.09 -9.66 20.28
C ARG A 142 -16.93 -8.81 19.35
N MET A 143 -18.24 -8.99 19.35
CA MET A 143 -19.17 -8.16 18.60
C MET A 143 -19.42 -6.85 19.35
N THR A 144 -19.50 -5.72 18.62
CA THR A 144 -19.94 -4.45 19.18
C THR A 144 -21.46 -4.40 19.23
N TYR A 145 -22.00 -4.09 20.41
CA TYR A 145 -23.43 -3.88 20.60
C TYR A 145 -23.84 -2.43 20.31
N ASN A 146 -24.95 -2.27 19.61
CA ASN A 146 -25.57 -1.01 19.21
C ASN A 146 -27.10 -1.17 19.15
N THR A 147 -27.84 -0.12 18.82
CA THR A 147 -29.31 -0.12 18.76
C THR A 147 -29.89 -1.05 17.69
N GLY A 148 -29.09 -1.48 16.71
CA GLY A 148 -29.49 -2.43 15.68
C GLY A 148 -29.40 -3.89 16.13
N ASN A 149 -28.62 -4.20 17.16
CA ASN A 149 -28.45 -5.56 17.69
C ASN A 149 -28.70 -5.66 19.21
N THR A 150 -29.35 -4.66 19.79
CA THR A 150 -29.81 -4.69 21.17
C THR A 150 -31.22 -4.12 21.30
N THR A 151 -31.95 -4.60 22.29
CA THR A 151 -33.22 -4.02 22.74
C THR A 151 -33.06 -3.43 24.12
N ARG A 152 -33.80 -2.36 24.40
CA ARG A 152 -33.88 -1.74 25.72
C ARG A 152 -35.24 -2.04 26.35
N ALA A 153 -35.23 -2.69 27.50
CA ALA A 153 -36.46 -2.93 28.26
C ALA A 153 -36.92 -1.65 28.98
N ALA A 154 -38.16 -1.66 29.48
CA ALA A 154 -38.75 -0.52 30.18
C ALA A 154 -38.00 -0.15 31.47
N ASP A 155 -37.31 -1.11 32.10
CA ASP A 155 -36.44 -0.92 33.26
C ASP A 155 -35.05 -0.35 32.89
N GLY A 156 -34.79 -0.15 31.60
CA GLY A 156 -33.53 0.38 31.09
C GLY A 156 -32.45 -0.67 30.78
N THR A 157 -32.70 -1.96 31.03
CA THR A 157 -31.74 -3.04 30.74
C THR A 157 -31.56 -3.24 29.23
N LEU A 158 -30.31 -3.52 28.80
CA LEU A 158 -29.99 -3.85 27.41
C LEU A 158 -29.84 -5.36 27.25
N LYS A 159 -30.45 -5.91 26.20
CA LYS A 159 -30.34 -7.33 25.82
C LYS A 159 -29.90 -7.44 24.37
N ALA A 160 -28.97 -8.33 24.08
CA ALA A 160 -28.64 -8.71 22.71
C ALA A 160 -29.86 -9.38 22.06
N ILE A 161 -30.04 -9.13 20.75
CA ILE A 161 -31.09 -9.79 19.95
C ILE A 161 -30.56 -11.00 19.20
#